data_AF-A0A1M6G1F0-F1
#
_entry.id   AF-A0A1M6G1F0-F1
#
_cell.length_a   1.000
_cell.length_b   1.000
_cell.length_c   1.000
_cell.angle_alpha   90.00
_cell.angle_beta   90.00
_cell.angle_gamma   90.00
#
_symmetry.space_group_name_H-M   'P 1'
#
loop_
_entity.id
_entity.type
_entity.pdbx_description
1 polymer ?
#
loop_
_entity_poly.entity_id
_entity_poly.type
_entity_poly.pdbx_seq_one_letter_code
_entity_poly.pdbx_strand_id
1 'polypeptide(L)'
;MSLGNAKRTANKEKRRELREQLSPDKEVSRDRKLIKEEVTRRLVSGVQTINLEYDSLYNQQKASLNKDCELLSLLFHRMFFYRLNEKLSGLNCDHTLRLSKQILTQMQLSRGKINEIFEVFKKNDGNCDCEILYNIESQLIGK
;
A
#
# COMPACT_ATOMS: atom_id res chain seq x y z
N MET A 1 -49.20 29.85 14.38
CA MET A 1 -49.05 28.40 14.13
C MET A 1 -47.84 28.19 13.21
N SER A 2 -46.66 27.90 13.77
CA SER A 2 -45.39 27.78 13.02
C SER A 2 -45.10 26.31 12.71
N LEU A 3 -45.35 25.88 11.46
CA LEU A 3 -45.06 24.53 10.95
C LEU A 3 -43.69 24.49 10.24
N GLY A 4 -42.66 25.09 10.85
CA GLY A 4 -41.34 25.27 10.23
C GLY A 4 -40.27 24.24 10.59
N ASN A 5 -40.45 23.45 11.66
CA ASN A 5 -39.31 22.74 12.29
C ASN A 5 -39.26 21.23 12.10
N ALA A 6 -40.30 20.57 11.60
CA ALA A 6 -40.33 19.10 11.51
C ALA A 6 -39.55 18.50 10.32
N LYS A 7 -39.28 19.27 9.26
CA LYS A 7 -38.62 18.74 8.03
C LYS A 7 -37.08 18.76 8.07
N ARG A 8 -36.46 19.43 9.05
CA ARG A 8 -34.99 19.57 9.11
C ARG A 8 -34.28 18.42 9.84
N THR A 9 -34.97 17.68 10.72
CA THR A 9 -34.37 16.57 11.49
C THR A 9 -34.34 15.26 10.70
N ALA A 10 -35.39 14.95 9.93
CA ALA A 10 -35.45 13.72 9.12
C ALA A 10 -34.33 13.60 8.08
N ASN A 11 -33.83 14.73 7.55
CA ASN A 11 -32.75 14.72 6.56
C ASN A 11 -31.35 14.57 7.20
N LYS A 12 -31.25 14.77 8.52
CA LYS A 12 -30.00 14.62 9.29
C LYS A 12 -29.82 13.18 9.78
N GLU A 13 -30.92 12.50 10.14
CA GLU A 13 -30.93 11.05 10.44
C GLU A 13 -30.69 10.20 9.20
N LYS A 14 -31.33 10.52 8.06
CA LYS A 14 -31.10 9.79 6.80
C LYS A 14 -29.65 9.88 6.30
N ARG A 15 -28.94 10.97 6.62
CA ARG A 15 -27.50 11.13 6.35
C ARG A 15 -26.60 10.41 7.35
N ARG A 16 -27.11 10.08 8.54
CA ARG A 16 -26.39 9.33 9.57
C ARG A 16 -26.53 7.82 9.33
N GLU A 17 -27.71 7.36 8.91
CA GLU A 17 -27.95 5.99 8.47
C GLU A 17 -27.17 5.64 7.19
N LEU A 18 -27.00 6.59 6.26
CA LEU A 18 -26.13 6.41 5.08
C LEU A 18 -24.63 6.30 5.45
N ARG A 19 -24.22 6.78 6.63
CA ARG A 19 -22.85 6.62 7.15
C ARG A 19 -22.68 5.31 7.93
N GLU A 20 -23.76 4.69 8.39
CA GLU A 20 -23.74 3.41 9.12
C GLU A 20 -23.97 2.20 8.21
N GLN A 21 -24.30 2.41 6.93
CA GLN A 21 -24.26 1.37 5.89
C GLN A 21 -22.92 1.31 5.15
N LEU A 22 -21.81 1.62 5.85
CA LEU A 22 -20.45 1.25 5.44
C LEU A 22 -20.26 -0.26 5.60
N SER A 23 -21.00 -1.06 4.83
CA SER A 23 -20.53 -2.39 4.45
C SER A 23 -19.40 -2.17 3.44
N PRO A 24 -18.14 -2.55 3.74
CA PRO A 24 -17.03 -2.36 2.82
C PRO A 24 -17.05 -3.49 1.79
N ASP A 25 -18.13 -3.63 1.03
CA ASP A 25 -18.02 -4.15 -0.34
C ASP A 25 -17.45 -3.01 -1.19
N LYS A 26 -16.20 -2.62 -0.87
CA LYS A 26 -15.42 -1.68 -1.67
C LYS A 26 -15.17 -2.40 -2.99
N GLU A 27 -15.87 -1.96 -4.03
CA GLU A 27 -15.72 -2.46 -5.39
C GLU A 27 -14.24 -2.35 -5.81
N VAL A 28 -13.50 -3.45 -5.71
CA VAL A 28 -12.10 -3.55 -6.15
C VAL A 28 -12.10 -3.54 -7.67
N SER A 29 -11.26 -2.69 -8.27
CA SER A 29 -11.15 -2.67 -9.73
C SER A 29 -10.67 -4.02 -10.26
N ARG A 30 -11.39 -4.56 -11.25
CA ARG A 30 -11.08 -5.85 -11.91
C ARG A 30 -10.47 -5.67 -13.30
N ASP A 31 -10.43 -4.44 -13.82
CA ASP A 31 -9.85 -4.15 -15.13
C ASP A 31 -8.31 -4.12 -15.03
N ARG A 32 -7.66 -5.11 -15.67
CA ARG A 32 -6.20 -5.28 -15.66
C ARG A 32 -5.44 -4.05 -16.15
N LYS A 33 -5.97 -3.31 -17.13
CA LYS A 33 -5.29 -2.13 -17.67
C LYS A 33 -5.32 -1.00 -16.64
N LEU A 34 -6.50 -0.73 -16.07
CA LEU A 34 -6.67 0.29 -15.04
C LEU A 34 -5.87 -0.04 -13.77
N ILE A 35 -5.81 -1.32 -13.37
CA ILE A 35 -4.96 -1.77 -12.25
C ILE A 35 -3.50 -1.45 -12.54
N LYS A 36 -2.99 -1.81 -13.73
CA LYS A 36 -1.58 -1.57 -14.08
C LYS A 36 -1.23 -0.08 -14.10
N GLU A 37 -2.13 0.76 -14.62
CA GLU A 37 -1.98 2.21 -14.61
C GLU A 37 -1.97 2.76 -13.17
N GLU A 38 -2.89 2.28 -12.33
CA GLU A 38 -2.98 2.70 -10.94
C GLU A 38 -1.77 2.27 -10.11
N VAL A 39 -1.28 1.04 -10.29
CA VAL A 39 -0.03 0.56 -9.67
C VAL A 39 1.13 1.47 -10.06
N THR A 40 1.21 1.85 -11.33
CA THR A 40 2.28 2.73 -11.82
C THR A 40 2.16 4.14 -11.25
N ARG A 41 0.94 4.69 -11.14
CA ARG A 41 0.70 5.98 -10.50
C ARG A 41 1.13 5.96 -9.04
N ARG A 42 0.66 4.99 -8.25
CA ARG A 42 1.03 4.85 -6.83
C ARG A 42 2.53 4.71 -6.62
N LEU A 43 3.21 3.97 -7.51
CA LEU A 43 4.65 3.81 -7.47
C LEU A 43 5.39 5.15 -7.60
N VAL A 44 4.91 6.04 -8.47
CA VAL A 44 5.57 7.33 -8.74
C VAL A 44 5.08 8.44 -7.81
N SER A 45 3.77 8.62 -7.67
CA SER A 45 3.16 9.76 -6.97
C SER A 45 2.68 9.45 -5.55
N GLY A 46 2.50 8.17 -5.20
CA GLY A 46 1.91 7.77 -3.92
C GLY A 46 0.43 8.11 -3.75
N VAL A 47 -0.26 8.53 -4.82
CA VAL A 47 -1.70 8.86 -4.78
C VAL A 47 -2.54 7.60 -4.98
N GLN A 48 -3.47 7.35 -4.05
CA GLN A 48 -4.44 6.27 -4.15
C GLN A 48 -5.74 6.82 -4.75
N THR A 49 -6.05 6.46 -6.00
CA THR A 49 -7.30 6.88 -6.65
C THR A 49 -8.38 5.79 -6.64
N ILE A 50 -7.96 4.53 -6.50
CA ILE A 50 -8.84 3.34 -6.49
C ILE A 50 -8.29 2.36 -5.47
N ASN A 51 -9.11 1.65 -4.70
CA ASN A 51 -8.64 0.60 -3.78
C ASN A 51 -8.28 -0.68 -4.56
N LEU A 52 -7.10 -1.24 -4.30
CA LEU A 52 -6.65 -2.51 -4.85
C LEU A 52 -6.82 -3.61 -3.81
N GLU A 53 -7.01 -4.86 -4.24
CA GLU A 53 -7.07 -6.02 -3.33
C GLU A 53 -5.82 -6.10 -2.45
N TYR A 54 -4.66 -5.78 -3.03
CA TYR A 54 -3.39 -5.72 -2.32
C TYR A 54 -3.41 -4.77 -1.10
N ASP A 55 -4.17 -3.67 -1.14
CA ASP A 55 -4.25 -2.73 -0.01
C ASP A 55 -4.88 -3.37 1.23
N SER A 56 -5.76 -4.35 1.04
CA SER A 56 -6.43 -5.07 2.13
C SER A 56 -5.51 -5.99 2.90
N LEU A 57 -4.35 -6.35 2.34
CA LEU A 57 -3.36 -7.19 3.01
C LEU A 57 -2.62 -6.44 4.12
N TYR A 58 -2.61 -5.10 4.08
CA TYR A 58 -1.90 -4.28 5.04
C TYR A 58 -2.51 -4.40 6.45
N ASN A 59 -1.67 -4.72 7.43
CA ASN A 59 -2.04 -4.79 8.83
C ASN A 59 -1.25 -3.78 9.65
N GLN A 60 -1.94 -2.71 10.06
CA GLN A 60 -1.34 -1.61 10.81
C GLN A 60 -0.79 -2.05 12.18
N GLN A 61 -1.47 -2.95 12.89
CA GLN A 61 -1.03 -3.42 14.20
C GLN A 61 0.29 -4.19 14.09
N LYS A 62 0.41 -5.05 13.08
CA LYS A 62 1.64 -5.80 12.83
C LYS A 62 2.78 -4.88 12.40
N ALA A 63 2.50 -3.96 11.46
CA ALA A 63 3.46 -2.98 11.00
C ALA A 63 4.03 -2.16 12.18
N SER A 64 3.18 -1.71 13.11
CA SER A 64 3.61 -0.87 14.25
C SER A 64 4.59 -1.54 15.22
N LEU A 65 4.76 -2.87 15.16
CA LEU A 65 5.78 -3.56 15.95
C LEU A 65 7.20 -3.30 15.44
N ASN A 66 7.33 -2.92 14.16
CA ASN A 66 8.61 -2.54 13.57
C ASN A 66 8.91 -1.05 13.83
N LYS A 67 10.14 -0.75 14.27
CA LYS A 67 10.60 0.62 14.50
C LYS A 67 10.68 1.45 13.22
N ASP A 68 10.90 0.81 12.08
CA ASP A 68 11.01 1.44 10.76
C ASP A 68 9.65 1.43 10.01
N CYS A 69 8.54 1.20 10.72
CA CYS A 69 7.21 1.01 10.14
C CYS A 69 6.75 2.14 9.24
N GLU A 70 7.01 3.41 9.56
CA GLU A 70 6.57 4.53 8.74
C GLU A 70 7.11 4.45 7.30
N LEU A 71 8.41 4.13 7.16
CA LEU A 71 9.06 3.98 5.87
C LEU A 71 8.55 2.74 5.14
N LEU A 72 8.46 1.61 5.84
CA LEU A 72 8.02 0.36 5.25
C LEU A 72 6.55 0.41 4.79
N SER A 73 5.68 1.03 5.58
CA SER A 73 4.29 1.29 5.22
C SER A 73 4.17 2.24 4.03
N LEU A 74 5.03 3.27 3.96
CA LEU A 74 5.09 4.14 2.77
C LEU A 74 5.44 3.32 1.50
N LEU A 75 6.43 2.43 1.58
CA LEU A 75 6.82 1.57 0.47
C LEU A 75 5.68 0.61 0.09
N PHE A 76 4.97 0.05 1.07
CA PHE A 76 3.80 -0.80 0.85
C PHE A 76 2.71 -0.06 0.07
N HIS A 77 2.28 1.12 0.55
CA HIS A 77 1.22 1.89 -0.10
C HIS A 77 1.62 2.44 -1.48
N ARG A 78 2.93 2.60 -1.72
CA ARG A 78 3.48 2.91 -3.05
C ARG A 78 3.65 1.69 -3.95
N MET A 79 3.12 0.52 -3.57
CA MET A 79 3.16 -0.71 -4.38
C MET A 79 4.59 -1.25 -4.63
N PHE A 80 5.56 -0.91 -3.77
CA PHE A 80 6.94 -1.37 -3.93
C PHE A 80 7.03 -2.90 -3.87
N PHE A 81 6.53 -3.51 -2.78
CA PHE A 81 6.62 -4.96 -2.57
C PHE A 81 5.79 -5.74 -3.60
N TYR A 82 4.59 -5.24 -3.95
CA TYR A 82 3.80 -5.79 -5.04
C TYR A 82 4.60 -5.87 -6.36
N ARG A 83 5.27 -4.77 -6.74
CA ARG A 83 6.09 -4.72 -7.96
C ARG A 83 7.32 -5.63 -7.88
N LEU A 84 7.93 -5.73 -6.69
CA LEU A 84 9.06 -6.61 -6.46
C LEU A 84 8.66 -8.08 -6.62
N ASN A 85 7.51 -8.46 -6.07
CA ASN A 85 6.92 -9.79 -6.22
C ASN A 85 6.56 -10.09 -7.69
N GLU A 86 5.93 -9.16 -8.41
CA GLU A 86 5.67 -9.32 -9.85
C GLU A 86 6.96 -9.58 -10.64
N LYS A 87 8.03 -8.83 -10.36
CA LYS A 87 9.33 -8.99 -11.05
C LYS A 87 9.98 -10.34 -10.73
N LEU A 88 9.93 -10.79 -9.48
CA LEU A 88 10.46 -12.08 -9.06
C LEU A 88 9.61 -13.26 -9.57
N SER A 89 8.31 -13.10 -9.79
CA SER A 89 7.47 -14.17 -10.35
C SER A 89 7.93 -14.62 -11.75
N GLY A 90 8.62 -13.74 -12.49
CA GLY A 90 9.15 -14.02 -13.82
C GLY A 90 10.67 -14.26 -13.87
N LEU A 91 11.38 -14.20 -12.73
CA LEU A 91 12.84 -14.24 -12.65
C LEU A 91 13.29 -14.97 -11.39
N ASN A 92 14.29 -15.86 -11.51
CA ASN A 92 14.92 -16.43 -10.32
C ASN A 92 15.62 -15.34 -9.50
N CYS A 93 15.58 -15.46 -8.17
CA CYS A 93 16.34 -14.58 -7.30
C CYS A 93 17.84 -14.79 -7.53
N ASP A 94 18.57 -13.70 -7.74
CA ASP A 94 20.03 -13.69 -7.91
C ASP A 94 20.76 -13.37 -6.59
N HIS A 95 20.04 -13.37 -5.46
CA HIS A 95 20.51 -12.99 -4.13
C HIS A 95 21.12 -11.57 -4.06
N THR A 96 20.68 -10.67 -4.93
CA THR A 96 21.05 -9.26 -4.89
C THR A 96 19.85 -8.36 -4.62
N LEU A 97 20.10 -7.05 -4.47
CA LEU A 97 19.08 -5.99 -4.38
C LEU A 97 18.82 -5.30 -5.74
N ARG A 98 19.11 -6.00 -6.85
CA ARG A 98 19.08 -5.40 -8.19
C ARG A 98 17.67 -4.93 -8.55
N LEU A 99 16.64 -5.72 -8.29
CA LEU A 99 15.26 -5.36 -8.63
C LEU A 99 14.76 -4.26 -7.69
N SER A 100 15.06 -4.35 -6.39
CA SER A 100 14.76 -3.29 -5.43
C SER A 100 15.35 -1.95 -5.87
N LYS A 101 16.62 -1.93 -6.28
CA LYS A 101 17.27 -0.70 -6.80
C LYS A 101 16.54 -0.14 -8.02
N GLN A 102 16.18 -1.01 -8.96
CA GLN A 102 15.46 -0.59 -10.17
C GLN A 102 14.09 0.02 -9.83
N ILE A 103 13.32 -0.61 -8.94
CA ILE A 103 12.00 -0.13 -8.55
C ILE A 103 12.12 1.19 -7.78
N LEU A 104 13.02 1.31 -6.80
CA LEU A 104 13.22 2.54 -6.05
C LEU A 104 13.68 3.71 -6.96
N THR A 105 14.44 3.42 -8.01
CA THR A 105 14.79 4.41 -9.04
C THR A 105 13.57 4.83 -9.86
N GLN A 106 12.68 3.89 -10.20
CA GLN A 106 11.41 4.20 -10.89
C GLN A 106 10.46 5.03 -10.03
N MET A 107 10.53 4.89 -8.70
CA MET A 107 9.83 5.74 -7.73
C MET A 107 10.42 7.17 -7.64
N GLN A 108 11.43 7.49 -8.46
CA GLN A 108 12.11 8.79 -8.50
C GLN A 108 12.74 9.19 -7.16
N LEU A 109 13.16 8.21 -6.35
CA LEU A 109 13.85 8.47 -5.10
C LEU A 109 15.31 8.88 -5.37
N SER A 110 15.80 9.82 -4.57
CA SER A 110 17.20 10.24 -4.64
C SER A 110 18.14 9.11 -4.22
N ARG A 111 19.38 9.11 -4.71
CA ARG A 111 20.38 8.09 -4.34
C ARG A 111 20.59 7.99 -2.83
N GLY A 112 20.58 9.13 -2.12
CA GLY A 112 20.68 9.17 -0.66
C GLY A 112 19.51 8.44 0.01
N LYS A 113 18.28 8.67 -0.45
CA LYS A 113 17.09 8.01 0.10
C LYS A 113 17.06 6.50 -0.21
N ILE A 114 17.52 6.11 -1.41
CA ILE A 114 17.66 4.70 -1.78
C ILE A 114 18.63 3.98 -0.84
N ASN A 115 19.78 4.60 -0.53
CA ASN A 115 20.75 4.02 0.40
C ASN A 115 20.16 3.89 1.82
N GLU A 116 19.45 4.91 2.31
CA GLU A 116 18.75 4.84 3.59
C GLU A 116 17.75 3.67 3.65
N ILE A 117 16.97 3.48 2.58
CA ILE A 117 16.04 2.35 2.46
C ILE A 117 16.77 1.01 2.49
N PHE A 118 17.91 0.89 1.81
CA PHE A 118 18.71 -0.34 1.82
C PHE A 118 19.30 -0.65 3.19
N GLU A 119 19.71 0.35 3.96
CA GLU A 119 20.15 0.13 5.33
C GLU A 119 18.99 -0.35 6.22
N VAL A 120 17.78 0.19 6.03
CA VAL A 120 16.57 -0.32 6.69
C VAL A 120 16.27 -1.75 6.26
N PHE A 121 16.41 -2.09 4.98
CA PHE A 121 16.20 -3.47 4.52
C PHE A 121 17.16 -4.45 5.17
N LYS A 122 18.46 -4.15 5.17
CA LYS A 122 19.47 -5.00 5.81
C LYS A 122 19.24 -5.18 7.30
N LYS A 123 18.85 -4.11 8.00
CA LYS A 123 18.51 -4.15 9.43
C LYS A 123 17.33 -5.08 9.74
N ASN A 124 16.44 -5.28 8.77
CA ASN A 124 15.28 -6.16 8.86
C ASN A 124 15.51 -7.49 8.10
N ASP A 125 16.77 -7.94 8.02
CA ASP A 125 17.18 -9.19 7.38
C ASP A 125 16.79 -9.32 5.90
N GLY A 126 16.69 -8.19 5.18
CA GLY A 126 16.42 -8.13 3.74
C GLY A 126 17.68 -7.86 2.91
N ASN A 127 18.56 -8.85 2.76
CA ASN A 127 19.82 -8.72 2.01
C ASN A 127 19.65 -9.00 0.50
N CYS A 128 18.64 -9.77 0.12
CA CYS A 128 18.21 -9.96 -1.27
C CYS A 128 16.78 -9.46 -1.51
N ASP A 129 16.43 -9.28 -2.78
CA ASP A 129 15.06 -9.03 -3.24
C ASP A 129 14.05 -10.08 -2.69
N CYS A 130 14.48 -11.34 -2.55
CA CYS A 130 13.69 -12.43 -2.00
C CYS A 130 13.36 -12.29 -0.50
N GLU A 131 14.38 -11.94 0.28
CA GLU A 131 14.31 -11.77 1.72
C GLU A 131 13.52 -10.52 2.07
N ILE A 132 13.56 -9.47 1.24
CA ILE A 132 12.70 -8.30 1.43
C ILE A 132 11.22 -8.71 1.42
N LEU A 133 10.80 -9.57 0.49
CA LEU A 133 9.42 -10.07 0.49
C LEU A 133 9.15 -10.97 1.69
N TYR A 134 10.07 -11.90 2.00
CA TYR A 134 9.81 -12.89 3.05
C TYR A 134 9.90 -12.31 4.47
N ASN A 135 10.91 -11.49 4.75
CA ASN A 135 11.22 -10.97 6.09
C ASN A 135 10.58 -9.61 6.35
N ILE A 136 10.43 -8.75 5.34
CA ILE A 136 9.99 -7.35 5.53
C ILE A 136 8.50 -7.20 5.19
N GLU A 137 8.08 -7.59 3.99
CA GLU A 137 6.66 -7.50 3.59
C GLU A 137 5.78 -8.29 4.55
N SER A 138 6.24 -9.46 5.01
CA SER A 138 5.53 -10.28 5.99
C SER A 138 5.22 -9.56 7.31
N GLN A 139 6.03 -8.56 7.71
CA GLN A 139 5.78 -7.76 8.90
C GLN A 139 4.68 -6.71 8.71
N LEU A 140 4.40 -6.35 7.45
CA LEU A 140 3.38 -5.36 7.09
C LEU A 140 2.03 -6.00 6.80
N ILE A 141 2.02 -7.28 6.42
CA ILE A 141 0.79 -7.99 6.05
C ILE A 141 0.28 -8.90 7.17
N GLY A 142 -1.03 -8.92 7.36
CA GLY A 142 -1.74 -9.84 8.24
C GLY A 142 -2.32 -11.00 7.45
N LYS A 143 -1.94 -12.24 7.78
CA LYS A 143 -2.74 -13.42 7.46
C LYS A 143 -3.68 -13.70 8.62
#